data_AF-J6LJS2-F1
#
_entry.id   AF-J6LJS2-F1
#
_cell.length_a   1.000
_cell.length_b   1.000
_cell.length_c   1.000
_cell.angle_alpha   90.00
_cell.angle_beta   90.00
_cell.angle_gamma   90.00
#
_symmetry.space_group_name_H-M   'P 1'
#
loop_
_entity.id
_entity.type
_entity.pdbx_description
1 polymer ?
#
loop_
_entity_poly.entity_id
_entity_poly.type
_entity_poly.pdbx_seq_one_letter_code
_entity_poly.pdbx_strand_id
1 'polypeptide(L)' 'MTNRRNGRSVVVRINDRGPFVKGRVIDLTPAGARAIGMGHGLAPVTIAVLGR' A
#
# COMPACT_ATOMS: atom_id res chain seq x y z
N MET A 1 1.71 2.67 -5.84
CA MET A 1 2.18 1.89 -4.66
C MET A 1 2.65 0.53 -5.14
N THR A 2 3.81 0.07 -4.69
CA THR A 2 4.46 -1.16 -5.17
C THR A 2 4.82 -2.08 -4.01
N ASN A 3 4.48 -3.36 -4.09
CA ASN A 3 4.89 -4.38 -3.15
C ASN A 3 6.33 -4.81 -3.42
N ARG A 4 7.24 -4.61 -2.45
CA ARG A 4 8.66 -4.92 -2.62
C ARG A 4 8.97 -6.41 -2.68
N ARG A 5 8.05 -7.29 -2.26
CA ARG A 5 8.28 -8.74 -2.31
C ARG A 5 8.08 -9.34 -3.71
N ASN A 6 7.22 -8.74 -4.53
CA ASN A 6 6.84 -9.33 -5.83
C ASN A 6 6.80 -8.32 -6.99
N GLY A 7 7.10 -7.03 -6.75
CA GLY A 7 7.13 -6.00 -7.78
C GLY A 7 5.76 -5.53 -8.30
N ARG A 8 4.65 -6.14 -7.85
CA ARG A 8 3.30 -5.76 -8.30
C ARG A 8 2.92 -4.39 -7.74
N SER A 9 2.20 -3.60 -8.53
CA SER A 9 1.83 -2.23 -8.17
C SER A 9 0.38 -1.89 -8.50
N VAL A 10 -0.13 -0.87 -7.80
CA VAL A 10 -1.47 -0.32 -8.01
C VAL A 10 -1.45 1.20 -7.76
N VAL A 11 -2.28 1.93 -8.50
CA VAL A 11 -2.57 3.35 -8.25
C VAL A 11 -3.80 3.44 -7.36
N VAL A 12 -3.71 4.24 -6.31
CA VAL A 12 -4.80 4.44 -5.33
C VAL A 12 -4.95 5.93 -5.04
N ARG A 13 -6.14 6.31 -4.58
CA ARG A 13 -6.42 7.65 -4.07
C ARG A 13 -6.34 7.62 -2.55
N ILE A 14 -5.66 8.59 -1.95
CA ILE A 14 -5.67 8.78 -0.50
C ILE A 14 -7.05 9.32 -0.09
N ASN A 15 -7.66 8.67 0.90
CA ASN A 15 -9.01 9.03 1.37
C ASN A 15 -9.14 9.03 2.90
N ASP A 16 -8.08 8.72 3.64
CA ASP A 16 -8.08 8.66 5.10
C ASP A 16 -6.70 8.99 5.68
N ARG A 17 -6.65 9.30 6.97
CA ARG A 17 -5.42 9.56 7.75
C ARG A 17 -4.90 8.27 8.40
N GLY A 18 -3.73 8.38 9.04
CA GLY A 18 -2.99 7.25 9.61
C GLY A 18 -1.96 6.68 8.62
N PRO A 19 -1.31 5.55 8.94
CA PRO A 19 -1.49 4.72 10.14
C PRO A 19 -0.91 5.37 11.41
N PHE A 20 -1.45 5.06 12.59
CA PHE A 20 -0.95 5.57 13.89
C PHE A 20 0.01 4.61 14.60
N VAL A 21 0.42 3.54 13.92
CA VAL A 21 1.36 2.53 14.44
C VAL A 21 2.73 2.77 13.83
N LYS A 22 3.75 2.89 14.69
CA LYS A 22 5.15 3.07 14.26
C LYS A 22 5.56 1.97 13.28
N GLY A 23 6.14 2.37 12.15
CA GLY A 23 6.63 1.45 11.11
C GLY A 23 5.59 1.07 10.04
N ARG A 24 4.33 1.49 10.15
CA ARG A 24 3.33 1.38 9.08
C ARG A 24 3.19 2.72 8.35
N VAL A 25 3.17 2.67 7.02
CA VAL A 25 3.19 3.88 6.18
C VAL A 25 1.90 4.12 5.40
N ILE A 26 1.12 3.07 5.15
CA ILE A 26 -0.17 3.15 4.46
C ILE A 26 -1.00 1.90 4.74
N ASP A 27 -2.32 2.08 4.80
CA ASP A 27 -3.28 0.99 4.84
C ASP A 27 -4.04 0.93 3.53
N LEU A 28 -4.27 -0.29 3.06
CA LEU A 28 -5.00 -0.54 1.82
C LEU A 28 -6.37 -1.13 2.12
N THR A 29 -7.30 -0.86 1.23
CA THR A 29 -8.51 -1.68 1.12
C THR A 29 -8.14 -3.13 0.78
N PRO A 30 -9.00 -4.11 1.12
CA PRO A 30 -8.77 -5.50 0.74
C PRO A 30 -8.56 -5.69 -0.78
N ALA A 31 -9.23 -4.88 -1.61
CA ALA A 31 -9.07 -4.91 -3.06
C ALA A 31 -7.67 -4.46 -3.49
N GLY A 32 -7.16 -3.35 -2.93
CA GLY A 32 -5.80 -2.87 -3.21
C GLY A 32 -4.74 -3.88 -2.79
N ALA A 33 -4.90 -4.49 -1.61
CA ALA A 33 -3.98 -5.51 -1.10
C ALA A 33 -3.91 -6.71 -2.05
N ARG A 34 -5.06 -7.21 -2.52
CA ARG A 34 -5.11 -8.29 -3.53
C ARG A 34 -4.44 -7.89 -4.84
N ALA A 35 -4.63 -6.66 -5.31
CA ALA A 35 -4.06 -6.19 -6.59
C ALA A 35 -2.53 -6.26 -6.60
N ILE A 36 -1.88 -5.94 -5.48
CA ILE A 36 -0.42 -6.03 -5.32
C ILE A 36 0.06 -7.41 -4.85
N GLY A 37 -0.82 -8.41 -4.81
CA GLY A 37 -0.50 -9.76 -4.33
C GLY A 37 0.01 -9.77 -2.89
N MET A 38 -0.56 -8.91 -2.04
CA MET A 38 -0.28 -8.92 -0.60
C MET A 38 -1.08 -10.06 0.05
N GLY A 39 -0.37 -10.95 0.75
CA GLY A 39 -0.98 -11.97 1.60
C GLY A 39 -1.53 -11.39 2.90
N HIS A 40 -1.73 -12.24 3.90
CA HIS A 40 -2.18 -11.78 5.22
C HIS A 40 -1.11 -10.93 5.94
N GLY A 41 -1.55 -9.93 6.71
CA GLY A 41 -0.68 -9.16 7.59
C GLY A 41 -0.08 -7.90 6.95
N LEU A 42 1.26 -7.78 6.99
CA LEU A 42 2.01 -6.60 6.54
C LEU A 42 2.95 -6.96 5.37
N ALA A 43 3.16 -6.00 4.47
CA ALA A 43 4.13 -6.12 3.38
C ALA A 43 5.00 -4.86 3.27
N PRO A 44 6.30 -5.01 2.95
CA PRO A 44 7.15 -3.87 2.64
C PRO A 44 6.75 -3.27 1.28
N VAL A 45 6.60 -1.95 1.23
CA VAL A 45 6.05 -1.26 0.05
C VAL A 45 6.85 0.00 -0.25
N THR A 46 6.76 0.46 -1.50
CA THR A 46 7.23 1.77 -1.94
C THR A 46 6.04 2.58 -2.46
N ILE A 47 5.99 3.87 -2.14
CA ILE A 47 4.92 4.78 -2.55
C ILE A 47 5.52 5.88 -3.43
N ALA A 48 4.85 6.20 -4.53
CA ALA A 48 5.15 7.33 -5.38
C ALA A 48 3.87 8.15 -5.58
N VAL A 49 3.99 9.46 -5.48
CA VAL A 49 2.89 10.41 -5.70
C VAL A 49 2.88 10.77 -7.19
N LEU A 50 1.76 10.54 -7.87
CA LEU A 50 1.64 10.68 -9.34
C LEU A 50 1.02 12.02 -9.78
N GLY A 51 0.63 12.88 -8.85
CA GLY A 51 -0.02 14.17 -9.14
C GLY A 51 -0.08 15.06 -7.90
N ARG A 52 -0.52 16.32 -8.08
CA ARG A 52 -0.70 17.30 -7.00
C ARG A 52 -2.17 17.65 -6.83
#